data_AF-A0A969JER8-F1
#
_entry.id   AF-A0A969JER8-F1
#
_cell.length_a   1.000
_cell.length_b   1.000
_cell.length_c   1.000
_cell.angle_alpha   90.00
_cell.angle_beta   90.00
_cell.angle_gamma   90.00
#
_symmetry.space_group_name_H-M   'P 1'
#
loop_
_entity.id
_entity.type
_entity.pdbx_description
1 polymer ?
#
loop_
_entity_poly.entity_id
_entity_poly.type
_entity_poly.pdbx_seq_one_letter_code
_entity_poly.pdbx_strand_id
1 'polypeptide(L)'
;MWQKGEPIAELNTDDNEGAQCISTDGTFLLYTVCNREGVLGTCDIFFSKNKRIKWQPARNFAPISSDRWDSQPSLSADGRTIFLLPTEQVV
;
A
#
# COMPACT_ATOMS: atom_id res chain seq x y z
N MET A 1 7.31 23.73 -0.91
CA MET A 1 8.78 23.55 -0.82
C MET A 1 9.04 22.08 -0.57
N TRP A 2 9.96 21.44 -1.27
CA TRP A 2 10.26 20.01 -1.13
C TRP A 2 11.52 19.82 -0.27
N GLN A 3 11.53 18.79 0.56
CA GLN A 3 12.68 18.40 1.41
C GLN A 3 13.12 16.97 1.07
N LYS A 4 14.30 16.57 1.57
CA LYS A 4 14.74 15.19 1.49
C LYS A 4 13.72 14.27 2.17
N GLY A 5 13.31 13.22 1.48
CA GLY A 5 12.45 12.18 2.05
C GLY A 5 13.23 11.34 3.06
N GLU A 6 12.61 11.05 4.20
CA GLU A 6 13.13 10.14 5.20
C GLU A 6 12.23 8.90 5.24
N PRO A 7 12.80 7.69 5.42
CA PRO A 7 12.02 6.47 5.48
C PRO A 7 11.13 6.44 6.73
N ILE A 8 9.97 5.82 6.61
CA ILE A 8 9.15 5.43 7.74
C ILE A 8 9.77 4.18 8.34
N ALA A 9 10.50 4.34 9.44
CA ALA A 9 11.28 3.27 10.07
C ALA A 9 10.46 2.00 10.38
N GLU A 10 9.15 2.12 10.62
CA GLU A 10 8.28 0.98 10.89
C GLU A 10 7.80 0.23 9.64
N LEU A 11 7.90 0.82 8.45
CA LEU A 11 7.26 0.30 7.23
C LEU A 11 8.22 0.01 6.09
N ASN A 12 9.17 0.91 5.83
CA ASN A 12 10.09 0.79 4.72
C ASN A 12 11.02 -0.41 4.92
N THR A 13 11.18 -1.19 3.86
CA THR A 13 12.17 -2.26 3.77
C THR A 13 13.14 -2.03 2.62
N ASP A 14 14.11 -2.91 2.44
CA ASP A 14 14.99 -2.93 1.26
C ASP A 14 14.32 -3.60 0.04
N ASP A 15 13.10 -4.13 0.19
CA ASP A 15 12.35 -4.77 -0.90
C ASP A 15 11.76 -3.73 -1.87
N ASN A 16 11.27 -4.22 -3.01
CA ASN A 16 10.60 -3.36 -3.99
C ASN A 16 9.19 -2.99 -3.51
N GLU A 17 9.05 -1.76 -3.00
CA GLU A 17 7.83 -1.20 -2.45
C GLU A 17 7.50 0.13 -3.14
N GLY A 18 6.21 0.42 -3.37
CA GLY A 18 5.84 1.65 -4.05
C GLY A 18 4.35 1.89 -4.21
N ALA A 19 4.03 2.86 -5.08
CA ALA A 19 2.65 3.26 -5.41
C ALA A 19 1.78 3.50 -4.17
N GLN A 20 2.30 4.28 -3.22
CA GLN A 20 1.65 4.51 -1.93
C GLN A 20 0.44 5.46 -2.03
N CYS A 21 -0.55 5.22 -1.18
CA CYS A 21 -1.69 6.10 -0.95
C CYS A 21 -1.96 6.20 0.55
N ILE A 22 -1.96 7.43 1.07
CA ILE A 22 -2.30 7.73 2.46
C ILE A 22 -3.71 8.32 2.53
N SER A 23 -4.49 7.92 3.53
CA SER A 23 -5.80 8.52 3.79
C SER A 23 -5.67 9.99 4.18
N THR A 24 -6.71 10.78 3.91
CA THR A 24 -6.72 12.22 4.21
C THR A 24 -6.53 12.53 5.70
N ASP A 25 -6.99 11.65 6.59
CA ASP A 25 -6.82 11.75 8.03
C ASP A 25 -5.46 11.19 8.52
N GLY A 26 -4.64 10.65 7.62
CA GLY A 26 -3.33 10.08 7.93
C GLY A 26 -3.37 8.80 8.77
N THR A 27 -4.54 8.16 8.91
CA THR A 27 -4.72 6.98 9.76
C THR A 27 -4.48 5.66 9.03
N PHE A 28 -4.49 5.64 7.70
CA PHE A 28 -4.26 4.46 6.87
C PHE A 28 -3.28 4.76 5.74
N LEU A 29 -2.41 3.78 5.46
CA LEU A 29 -1.51 3.76 4.32
C LEU A 29 -1.73 2.47 3.55
N LEU A 30 -1.88 2.58 2.24
CA LEU A 30 -1.88 1.47 1.29
C LEU A 30 -0.64 1.61 0.42
N TYR A 31 0.02 0.51 0.12
CA TYR A 31 1.19 0.52 -0.76
C TYR A 31 1.38 -0.87 -1.39
N THR A 32 2.05 -0.89 -2.53
CA THR A 32 2.38 -2.12 -3.26
C THR A 32 3.68 -2.69 -2.70
N VAL A 33 3.71 -4.00 -2.49
CA VAL A 33 4.88 -4.75 -2.01
C VAL A 33 5.12 -5.92 -2.97
N CYS A 34 6.34 -6.03 -3.48
CA CYS A 34 6.74 -7.12 -4.39
C CYS A 34 7.83 -7.99 -3.78
N ASN A 35 7.83 -9.29 -4.11
CA ASN A 35 8.87 -10.26 -3.72
C ASN A 35 9.11 -10.41 -2.20
N ARG A 36 8.11 -10.11 -1.36
CA ARG A 36 8.21 -10.21 0.11
C ARG A 36 7.42 -11.39 0.65
N GLU A 37 7.84 -11.93 1.80
CA GLU A 37 7.09 -12.96 2.52
C GLU A 37 5.65 -12.48 2.81
N GLY A 38 4.68 -13.32 2.44
CA GLY A 38 3.25 -13.03 2.60
C GLY A 38 2.59 -12.35 1.40
N VAL A 39 3.32 -12.08 0.31
CA VAL A 39 2.76 -11.79 -1.02
C VAL A 39 2.26 -13.10 -1.65
N LEU A 40 1.08 -13.09 -2.27
CA LEU A 40 0.46 -14.23 -2.95
C LEU A 40 0.87 -14.29 -4.43
N GLY A 41 0.97 -13.14 -5.11
CA GLY A 41 1.40 -13.02 -6.50
C GLY A 41 2.84 -12.51 -6.67
N THR A 42 3.08 -11.67 -7.68
CA THR A 42 4.36 -10.96 -7.87
C THR A 42 4.44 -9.68 -7.04
N CYS A 43 3.31 -8.98 -6.90
CA CYS A 43 3.16 -7.73 -6.18
C CYS A 43 1.73 -7.64 -5.63
N ASP A 44 1.61 -7.43 -4.32
CA ASP A 44 0.32 -7.35 -3.63
C ASP A 44 0.17 -6.01 -2.90
N ILE A 45 -1.07 -5.67 -2.58
CA ILE A 45 -1.38 -4.47 -1.78
C ILE A 45 -1.27 -4.81 -0.30
N PHE A 46 -0.43 -4.04 0.39
CA PHE A 46 -0.31 -4.06 1.84
C PHE A 46 -0.96 -2.81 2.42
N PHE A 47 -1.48 -2.95 3.64
CA PHE A 47 -2.02 -1.84 4.39
C PHE A 47 -1.40 -1.74 5.78
N SER A 48 -1.19 -0.52 6.24
CA SER A 48 -0.82 -0.20 7.62
C SER A 48 -1.76 0.85 8.20
N LYS A 49 -1.98 0.77 9.52
CA LYS A 49 -2.72 1.78 10.28
C LYS A 49 -1.74 2.61 11.09
N ASN A 50 -1.96 3.91 11.17
CA ASN A 50 -1.26 4.78 12.10
C ASN A 50 -2.04 4.85 13.42
N LYS A 51 -1.43 4.39 14.50
CA LYS A 51 -1.97 4.53 15.86
C LYS A 51 -1.14 5.55 16.62
N ARG A 52 -1.68 6.77 16.78
CA ARG A 52 -1.04 7.84 17.56
C ARG A 52 0.42 8.01 17.16
N ILE A 53 0.66 8.46 15.92
CA ILE A 53 1.97 8.73 15.30
C ILE A 53 2.90 7.53 15.10
N LYS A 54 2.40 6.30 15.26
CA LYS A 54 3.16 5.09 14.99
C LYS A 54 2.44 4.16 14.02
N TRP A 55 3.09 3.88 12.89
CA TRP A 55 2.61 2.90 11.94
C TRP A 55 2.68 1.49 12.54
N GLN A 56 1.61 0.74 12.34
CA GLN A 56 1.53 -0.65 12.77
C GLN A 56 2.17 -1.55 11.70
N PRO A 57 2.56 -2.79 12.04
CA PRO A 57 3.06 -3.74 11.04
C PRO A 57 2.08 -3.86 9.88
N ALA A 58 2.58 -3.66 8.66
CA ALA A 58 1.77 -3.79 7.46
C ALA A 58 1.32 -5.24 7.26
N ARG A 59 0.13 -5.39 6.67
CA ARG A 59 -0.46 -6.70 6.42
C ARG A 59 -0.93 -6.75 4.97
N ASN A 60 -0.81 -7.92 4.35
CA ASN A 60 -1.39 -8.16 3.04
C ASN A 60 -2.91 -7.91 3.11
N PHE A 61 -3.44 -7.12 2.19
CA PHE A 61 -4.86 -6.85 2.04
C PHE A 61 -5.53 -7.96 1.24
N ALA A 62 -5.50 -9.17 1.80
CA ALA A 62 -5.94 -10.42 1.17
C ALA A 62 -7.35 -10.45 0.53
N PRO A 63 -8.37 -9.67 0.96
CA PRO A 63 -9.65 -9.62 0.25
C PRO A 63 -9.57 -8.98 -1.14
N ILE A 64 -8.48 -8.25 -1.38
CA ILE A 64 -8.23 -7.47 -2.60
C ILE A 64 -7.06 -8.05 -3.38
N SER A 65 -6.00 -8.47 -2.69
CA SER A 65 -4.82 -9.06 -3.32
C SER A 65 -5.21 -10.36 -4.03
N SER A 66 -5.10 -10.35 -5.34
CA SER A 66 -5.29 -11.53 -6.18
C SER A 66 -3.99 -12.34 -6.28
N ASP A 67 -4.02 -13.48 -6.97
CA ASP A 67 -2.80 -14.16 -7.43
C ASP A 67 -2.09 -13.40 -8.57
N ARG A 68 -2.63 -12.24 -8.98
CA ARG A 68 -2.13 -11.40 -10.07
C ARG A 68 -1.57 -10.08 -9.54
N TRP A 69 -0.94 -9.32 -10.45
CA TRP A 69 -0.34 -8.04 -10.14
C TRP A 69 -1.41 -6.97 -9.86
N ASP A 70 -1.52 -6.56 -8.60
CA ASP A 70 -2.34 -5.41 -8.18
C ASP A 70 -1.49 -4.15 -8.08
N SER A 71 -1.76 -3.16 -8.93
CA SER A 71 -1.01 -1.90 -8.96
C SER A 71 -1.81 -0.74 -8.38
N GLN A 72 -1.11 0.13 -7.65
CA GLN A 72 -1.49 1.52 -7.44
C GLN A 72 -2.86 1.77 -6.77
N PRO A 73 -2.95 1.59 -5.44
CA PRO A 73 -4.12 1.98 -4.67
C PRO A 73 -4.36 3.49 -4.71
N SER A 74 -5.62 3.90 -4.69
CA SER A 74 -6.04 5.26 -4.40
C SER A 74 -7.27 5.27 -3.49
N LEU A 75 -7.41 6.31 -2.68
CA LEU A 75 -8.50 6.48 -1.71
C LEU A 75 -9.44 7.58 -2.17
N SER A 76 -10.75 7.37 -2.02
CA SER A 76 -11.74 8.44 -2.12
C SER A 76 -11.49 9.51 -1.06
N ALA A 77 -11.97 10.74 -1.33
CA ALA A 77 -11.79 11.87 -0.41
C ALA A 77 -12.42 11.65 0.98
N ASP A 78 -13.43 10.77 1.08
CA ASP A 78 -14.04 10.38 2.35
C ASP A 78 -13.33 9.19 3.04
N GLY A 79 -12.28 8.63 2.42
CA GLY A 79 -11.49 7.51 2.94
C GLY A 79 -12.24 6.17 3.00
N ARG A 80 -13.45 6.09 2.42
CA ARG A 80 -14.32 4.89 2.52
C ARG A 80 -14.19 3.95 1.34
N THR A 81 -13.68 4.43 0.21
CA THR A 81 -13.55 3.65 -1.02
C THR A 81 -12.09 3.58 -1.40
N ILE A 82 -11.61 2.35 -1.61
CA ILE A 82 -10.30 2.08 -2.20
C ILE A 82 -10.55 1.78 -3.67
N PHE A 83 -9.92 2.54 -4.55
CA PHE A 83 -9.81 2.21 -5.96
C PHE A 83 -8.46 1.57 -6.20
N LEU A 84 -8.45 0.51 -6.99
CA LEU A 84 -7.25 -0.19 -7.42
C LEU A 84 -7.16 -0.06 -8.93
N LEU A 85 -5.95 0.01 -9.45
CA LEU A 85 -5.70 -0.07 -10.88
C LEU A 85 -5.16 -1.47 -11.17
N PRO A 86 -6.03 -2.46 -11.50
CA PRO A 86 -5.54 -3.74 -11.97
C PRO A 86 -4.74 -3.52 -13.26
N THR A 87 -3.54 -4.09 -13.34
CA THR A 87 -2.63 -3.88 -14.47
C THR A 87 -2.90 -4.75 -15.71
N GLU A 88 -4.13 -5.24 -15.90
CA GLU A 88 -4.54 -5.87 -17.15
C GLU A 88 -5.54 -5.01 -17.93
N GLN A 89 -5.23 -4.72 -19.19
CA GLN A 89 -6.27 -4.43 -20.18
C GLN A 89 -7.14 -5.68 -20.28
N VAL A 90 -8.42 -5.55 -19.93
CA VAL A 90 -9.42 -6.50 -20.40
C VAL A 90 -9.45 -6.35 -21.92
N VAL A 91 -8.80 -7.28 -22.63
CA VAL A 91 -8.99 -7.45 -24.08
C VAL A 91 -10.24 -8.28 -24.30
#